data_AF-A0A3D8JBC1-F1
#
_entry.id   AF-A0A3D8JBC1-F1
#
_cell.length_a   1.000
_cell.length_b   1.000
_cell.length_c   1.000
_cell.angle_alpha   90.00
_cell.angle_beta   90.00
_cell.angle_gamma   90.00
#
_symmetry.space_group_name_H-M   'P 1'
#
loop_
_entity.id
_entity.type
_entity.pdbx_description
1 polymer ?
#
loop_
_entity_poly.entity_id
_entity_poly.type
_entity_poly.pdbx_seq_one_letter_code
_entity_poly.pdbx_strand_id
1 'polypeptide(L)'
;MKNFDLFFQKLIDIKETWEIYKIFENERERFVQEREEYQIEIQKDQEKLRQYRNEIIELKNEIQSLKKQKEVYEKSLELLQEKKIKQRIKNDINKLSQEKKQLKEKKQEVLPDALLDVEVFLDNGEIKKLKTARRIYDESLFAMYRIALKEGREFRNKIAELELENSQLKIELRDFHTEIVLKERMSKDENLG
;
A
#
# COMPACT_ATOMS: atom_id res chain seq x y z
N MET A 1 25.56 -30.83 50.55
CA MET A 1 25.52 -31.94 51.53
C MET A 1 26.82 -32.77 51.63
N LYS A 2 27.77 -32.73 50.68
CA LYS A 2 29.00 -33.56 50.73
C LYS A 2 30.11 -33.10 51.71
N ASN A 3 30.01 -31.92 52.34
CA ASN A 3 31.10 -31.37 53.18
C ASN A 3 30.97 -31.70 54.68
N PHE A 4 29.79 -32.07 55.16
CA PHE A 4 29.58 -32.38 56.59
C PHE A 4 30.27 -33.69 57.00
N ASP A 5 30.31 -34.69 56.11
CA ASP A 5 30.98 -35.96 56.39
C ASP A 5 32.48 -35.77 56.66
N LEU A 6 33.12 -34.84 55.94
CA LEU A 6 34.54 -34.50 56.13
C LEU A 6 34.79 -33.71 57.43
N PHE A 7 33.79 -32.94 57.88
CA PHE A 7 33.82 -32.22 59.15
C PHE A 7 33.70 -33.18 60.34
N PHE A 8 32.74 -34.10 60.30
CA PHE A 8 32.57 -35.11 61.36
C PHE A 8 33.73 -36.11 61.43
N GLN A 9 34.39 -36.43 60.31
CA GLN A 9 35.62 -37.23 60.33
C GLN A 9 36.77 -36.55 61.08
N LYS A 10 36.93 -35.22 60.95
CA LYS A 10 37.96 -34.46 61.68
C LYS A 10 37.72 -34.39 63.19
N LEU A 11 36.47 -34.58 63.63
CA LEU A 11 36.11 -34.58 65.05
C LEU A 11 36.46 -35.90 65.76
N ILE A 12 36.59 -37.00 65.03
CA ILE A 12 36.87 -38.34 65.58
C ILE A 12 38.30 -38.45 66.12
N ASP A 13 39.25 -37.69 65.57
CA ASP A 13 40.68 -37.74 65.95
C ASP A 13 41.06 -36.76 67.09
N ILE A 14 40.11 -35.95 67.57
CA ILE A 14 40.36 -34.89 68.56
C ILE A 14 40.10 -35.41 69.98
N LYS A 15 41.13 -35.33 70.84
CA LYS A 15 41.06 -35.83 72.22
C LYS A 15 40.58 -34.81 73.25
N GLU A 16 40.64 -33.51 72.92
CA GLU A 16 40.33 -32.43 73.85
C GLU A 16 39.04 -31.70 73.45
N THR A 17 38.07 -31.64 74.37
CA THR A 17 36.72 -31.11 74.11
C THR A 17 36.69 -29.63 73.70
N TRP A 18 37.72 -28.86 74.05
CA TRP A 18 37.81 -27.44 73.69
C TRP A 18 38.19 -27.21 72.22
N GLU A 19 38.96 -28.12 71.61
CA GLU A 19 39.33 -28.04 70.19
C GLU A 19 38.11 -28.27 69.30
N ILE A 20 37.25 -29.20 69.71
CA ILE A 20 35.93 -29.44 69.11
C ILE A 20 35.08 -28.17 69.17
N TYR A 21 34.98 -27.53 70.34
CA TYR A 21 34.23 -26.29 70.52
C TYR A 21 34.72 -25.18 69.57
N LYS A 22 36.05 -25.00 69.45
CA LYS A 22 36.66 -24.00 68.58
C LYS A 22 36.37 -24.26 67.09
N ILE A 23 36.36 -25.52 66.66
CA ILE A 23 36.01 -25.91 65.30
C ILE A 23 34.54 -25.59 64.99
N PHE A 24 33.63 -25.90 65.91
CA PHE A 24 32.21 -25.56 65.77
C PHE A 24 31.97 -24.05 65.77
N GLU A 25 32.66 -23.28 66.61
CA GLU A 25 32.53 -21.81 66.57
C GLU A 25 33.03 -21.23 65.26
N ASN A 26 34.20 -21.66 64.76
CA ASN A 26 34.72 -21.20 63.48
C ASN A 26 33.77 -21.54 62.32
N GLU A 27 33.18 -22.73 62.31
CA GLU A 27 32.25 -23.13 61.26
C GLU A 27 30.91 -22.39 61.38
N ARG A 28 30.44 -22.15 62.62
CA ARG A 28 29.27 -21.30 62.88
C ARG A 28 29.50 -19.86 62.40
N GLU A 29 30.66 -19.28 62.63
CA GLU A 29 31.03 -17.95 62.11
C GLU A 29 31.02 -17.92 60.58
N ARG A 30 31.58 -18.95 59.93
CA ARG A 30 31.52 -19.10 58.46
C ARG A 30 30.08 -19.20 57.96
N PHE A 31 29.23 -19.99 58.60
CA PHE A 31 27.82 -20.09 58.24
C PHE A 31 27.07 -18.76 58.39
N VAL A 32 27.40 -17.98 59.43
CA VAL A 32 26.82 -16.64 59.61
C VAL A 32 27.26 -15.71 58.47
N GLN A 33 28.54 -15.72 58.12
CA GLN A 33 29.09 -14.94 57.00
C GLN A 33 28.45 -15.34 55.66
N GLU A 34 28.41 -16.63 55.32
CA GLU A 34 27.78 -17.13 54.09
C GLU A 34 26.30 -16.74 54.03
N ARG A 35 25.58 -16.82 55.16
CA ARG A 35 24.17 -16.41 55.22
C ARG A 35 24.01 -14.91 54.95
N GLU A 36 24.88 -14.08 55.51
CA GLU A 36 24.86 -12.64 55.29
C GLU A 36 25.21 -12.28 53.83
N GLU A 37 26.20 -12.96 53.24
CA GLU A 37 26.55 -12.82 51.83
C GLU A 37 25.36 -13.17 50.93
N TYR A 38 24.72 -14.31 51.14
CA TYR A 38 23.52 -14.70 50.39
C TYR A 38 22.37 -13.70 50.58
N GLN A 39 22.20 -13.17 51.79
CA GLN A 39 21.16 -12.17 52.05
C GLN A 39 21.41 -10.87 51.28
N ILE A 40 22.68 -10.43 51.19
CA ILE A 40 23.08 -9.26 50.40
C ILE A 40 22.88 -9.53 48.90
N GLU A 41 23.24 -10.71 48.41
CA GLU A 41 23.03 -11.09 47.00
C GLU A 41 21.54 -11.09 46.64
N ILE A 42 20.69 -11.68 47.49
CA ILE A 42 19.25 -11.70 47.30
C ILE A 42 18.70 -10.26 47.25
N GLN A 43 19.17 -9.37 48.11
CA GLN A 43 18.75 -7.96 48.09
C GLN A 43 19.16 -7.26 46.79
N LYS A 44 20.41 -7.45 46.34
CA LYS A 44 20.89 -6.89 45.07
C LYS A 44 20.09 -7.39 43.87
N ASP A 45 19.77 -8.68 43.85
CA ASP A 45 19.00 -9.25 42.74
C ASP A 45 17.52 -8.82 42.78
N GLN A 46 16.95 -8.62 43.97
CA GLN A 46 15.63 -8.01 44.11
C GLN A 46 15.61 -6.56 43.60
N GLU A 47 16.67 -5.77 43.85
CA GLU A 47 16.79 -4.42 43.32
C GLU A 47 16.90 -4.40 41.79
N LYS A 48 17.76 -5.27 41.21
CA LYS A 48 17.85 -5.45 39.74
C LYS A 48 16.49 -5.84 39.14
N LEU A 49 15.77 -6.77 39.78
CA LEU A 49 14.43 -7.17 39.33
C LEU A 49 13.44 -5.99 39.34
N ARG A 50 13.53 -5.10 40.33
CA ARG A 50 12.70 -3.87 40.36
C ARG A 50 13.09 -2.92 39.23
N GLN A 51 14.37 -2.72 38.97
CA GLN A 51 14.85 -1.90 37.85
C GLN A 51 14.33 -2.42 36.52
N TYR A 52 14.51 -3.72 36.23
CA TYR A 52 14.00 -4.33 35.00
C TYR A 52 12.47 -4.23 34.88
N ARG A 53 11.73 -4.37 35.99
CA ARG A 53 10.27 -4.18 35.96
C ARG A 53 9.89 -2.75 35.58
N ASN A 54 10.60 -1.75 36.10
CA ASN A 54 10.36 -0.36 35.76
C ASN A 54 10.69 -0.08 34.29
N GLU A 55 11.84 -0.54 33.80
CA GLU A 55 12.22 -0.43 32.38
C GLU A 55 11.18 -1.08 31.45
N ILE A 56 10.67 -2.26 31.81
CA ILE A 56 9.61 -2.93 31.04
C ILE A 56 8.34 -2.07 31.00
N ILE A 57 7.98 -1.41 32.10
CA ILE A 57 6.79 -0.54 32.15
C ILE A 57 7.00 0.70 31.28
N GLU A 58 8.17 1.34 31.38
CA GLU A 58 8.54 2.51 30.58
C GLU A 58 8.51 2.18 29.08
N LEU A 59 9.20 1.11 28.68
CA LEU A 59 9.23 0.64 27.29
C LEU A 59 7.82 0.28 26.78
N LYS A 60 6.96 -0.32 27.62
CA LYS A 60 5.57 -0.59 27.24
C LYS A 60 4.78 0.69 26.98
N ASN A 61 4.97 1.71 27.82
CA ASN A 61 4.31 3.00 27.65
C ASN A 61 4.81 3.72 26.38
N GLU A 62 6.11 3.66 26.10
CA GLU A 62 6.71 4.18 24.86
C GLU A 62 6.17 3.45 23.62
N ILE A 63 6.10 2.12 23.64
CA ILE A 63 5.51 1.34 22.54
C ILE A 63 4.05 1.75 22.33
N GLN A 64 3.29 1.97 23.40
CA GLN A 64 1.89 2.38 23.29
C GLN A 64 1.74 3.79 22.71
N SER A 65 2.62 4.73 23.09
CA SER A 65 2.60 6.09 22.55
C SER A 65 3.01 6.11 21.07
N LEU A 66 4.04 5.35 20.69
CA LEU A 66 4.48 5.19 19.30
C LEU A 66 3.40 4.54 18.43
N LYS A 67 2.69 3.52 18.94
CA LYS A 67 1.55 2.92 18.23
C LYS A 67 0.44 3.93 17.95
N LYS A 68 0.07 4.76 18.94
CA LYS A 68 -0.92 5.83 18.75
C LYS A 68 -0.45 6.85 17.70
N GLN A 69 0.82 7.25 17.73
CA GLN A 69 1.36 8.16 16.73
C GLN A 69 1.32 7.54 15.32
N LYS A 70 1.71 6.27 15.20
CA LYS A 70 1.66 5.53 13.93
C LYS A 70 0.24 5.53 13.34
N GLU A 71 -0.78 5.21 14.15
CA GLU A 71 -2.18 5.22 13.71
C GLU A 71 -2.64 6.61 13.24
N VAL A 72 -2.20 7.68 13.90
CA VAL A 72 -2.49 9.06 13.47
C VAL A 72 -1.83 9.36 12.12
N TYR A 73 -0.58 8.97 11.94
CA TYR A 73 0.13 9.17 10.67
C TYR A 73 -0.47 8.35 9.53
N GLU A 74 -0.87 7.11 9.77
CA GLU A 74 -1.54 6.25 8.77
C GLU A 74 -2.86 6.87 8.30
N LYS A 75 -3.72 7.32 9.22
CA LYS A 75 -4.95 8.05 8.87
C LYS A 75 -4.66 9.33 8.09
N SER A 76 -3.60 10.05 8.46
CA SER A 76 -3.19 11.28 7.76
C SER A 76 -2.75 11.00 6.32
N LEU A 77 -2.05 9.87 6.10
CA LEU A 77 -1.58 9.43 4.80
C LEU A 77 -2.74 9.01 3.90
N GLU A 78 -3.70 8.25 4.42
CA GLU A 78 -4.92 7.87 3.70
C GLU A 78 -5.69 9.11 3.21
N LEU A 79 -5.90 10.09 4.10
CA LEU A 79 -6.56 11.35 3.75
C LEU A 79 -5.79 12.15 2.68
N LEU A 80 -4.46 12.16 2.75
CA LEU A 80 -3.61 12.83 1.74
C LEU A 80 -3.66 12.10 0.39
N GLN A 81 -3.65 10.78 0.39
CA GLN A 81 -3.78 9.96 -0.82
C GLN A 81 -5.14 10.19 -1.49
N GLU A 82 -6.23 10.20 -0.73
CA GLU A 82 -7.55 10.54 -1.26
C GLU A 82 -7.58 11.93 -1.87
N LYS A 83 -7.02 12.93 -1.19
CA LYS A 83 -6.94 14.31 -1.70
C LYS A 83 -6.16 14.37 -3.01
N LYS A 84 -5.03 13.65 -3.10
CA LYS A 84 -4.21 13.59 -4.31
C LYS A 84 -4.97 12.97 -5.48
N ILE A 85 -5.72 11.89 -5.24
CA ILE A 85 -6.56 11.24 -6.26
C ILE A 85 -7.67 12.20 -6.71
N LYS A 86 -8.40 12.80 -5.77
CA LYS A 86 -9.46 13.78 -6.06
C LYS A 86 -8.94 14.97 -6.88
N GLN A 87 -7.76 15.49 -6.56
CA GLN A 87 -7.12 16.57 -7.32
C GLN A 87 -6.71 16.12 -8.73
N ARG A 88 -6.12 14.92 -8.87
CA ARG A 88 -5.76 14.36 -10.18
C ARG A 88 -6.98 14.23 -11.09
N ILE A 89 -8.06 13.62 -10.58
CA ILE A 89 -9.33 13.49 -11.30
C ILE A 89 -9.87 14.86 -11.70
N LYS A 90 -9.87 15.85 -10.80
CA LYS A 90 -10.33 17.21 -11.11
C LYS A 90 -9.51 17.85 -12.24
N ASN A 91 -8.19 17.68 -12.22
CA ASN A 91 -7.32 18.19 -13.26
C ASN A 91 -7.56 17.49 -14.61
N ASP A 92 -7.75 16.18 -14.61
CA ASP A 92 -8.03 15.40 -15.82
C ASP A 92 -9.40 15.78 -16.42
N ILE A 93 -10.43 15.95 -15.59
CA ILE A 93 -11.74 16.46 -16.03
C ILE A 93 -11.63 17.84 -16.67
N ASN A 94 -10.84 18.74 -16.07
CA ASN A 94 -10.63 20.08 -16.61
C ASN A 94 -9.91 20.06 -17.96
N LYS A 95 -8.88 19.23 -18.12
CA LYS A 95 -8.17 19.03 -19.40
C LYS A 95 -9.11 18.49 -20.47
N LEU A 96 -9.85 17.42 -20.17
CA LEU A 96 -10.82 16.83 -21.10
C LEU A 96 -11.94 17.83 -21.48
N SER A 97 -12.36 18.68 -20.55
CA SER A 97 -13.34 19.74 -20.83
C SER A 97 -12.80 20.78 -21.82
N GLN A 98 -11.53 21.17 -21.67
CA GLN A 98 -10.85 22.09 -22.60
C GLN A 98 -10.67 21.44 -23.98
N GLU A 99 -10.20 20.20 -24.05
CA GLU A 99 -10.06 19.46 -25.31
C GLU A 99 -11.41 19.30 -26.02
N LYS A 100 -12.49 19.01 -25.27
CA LYS A 100 -13.85 18.92 -25.83
C LYS A 100 -14.32 20.24 -26.42
N LYS A 101 -13.97 21.38 -25.82
CA LYS A 101 -14.29 22.70 -26.38
C LYS A 101 -13.51 22.96 -27.67
N GLN A 102 -12.20 22.72 -27.67
CA GLN A 102 -11.36 22.86 -28.86
C GLN A 102 -11.81 21.95 -30.01
N LEU A 103 -12.24 20.71 -29.70
CA LEU A 103 -12.79 19.78 -30.69
C LEU A 103 -14.13 20.27 -31.28
N LYS A 104 -14.98 20.94 -30.48
CA LYS A 104 -16.23 21.53 -30.98
C LYS A 104 -15.96 22.69 -31.93
N GLU A 105 -15.00 23.54 -31.61
CA GLU A 105 -14.57 24.67 -32.44
C GLU A 105 -14.03 24.15 -33.79
N LYS A 106 -13.11 23.17 -33.77
CA LYS A 106 -12.59 22.54 -34.99
C LYS A 106 -13.68 21.87 -35.84
N LYS A 107 -14.71 21.25 -35.23
CA LYS A 107 -15.82 20.65 -35.99
C LYS A 107 -16.66 21.67 -36.75
N GLN A 108 -16.74 22.92 -36.28
CA GLN A 108 -17.48 23.97 -36.97
C GLN A 108 -16.72 24.50 -38.19
N GLU A 109 -15.39 24.51 -38.15
CA GLU A 109 -14.56 25.00 -39.28
C GLU A 109 -14.43 23.98 -40.44
N VAL A 110 -14.57 22.69 -40.17
CA VAL A 110 -14.21 21.62 -41.14
C VAL A 110 -15.35 21.23 -42.08
N LEU A 111 -16.57 21.76 -41.93
CA LEU A 111 -17.70 21.45 -42.81
C LEU A 111 -17.83 22.51 -43.91
N PRO A 112 -17.33 22.29 -45.14
CA PRO A 112 -17.54 23.22 -46.23
C PRO A 112 -19.00 23.23 -46.67
N ASP A 113 -19.47 24.43 -47.01
CA ASP A 113 -20.80 24.65 -47.54
C ASP A 113 -20.93 24.07 -48.96
N ALA A 114 -22.15 23.68 -49.32
CA ALA A 114 -22.43 23.16 -50.66
C ALA A 114 -22.26 24.28 -51.72
N LEU A 115 -21.81 23.92 -52.92
CA LEU A 115 -21.71 24.86 -54.03
C LEU A 115 -23.11 25.33 -54.43
N LEU A 116 -23.32 26.65 -54.44
CA LEU A 116 -24.60 27.27 -54.78
C LEU A 116 -24.74 27.52 -56.29
N ASP A 117 -23.63 27.83 -56.95
CA ASP A 117 -23.54 28.13 -58.38
C ASP A 117 -22.45 27.27 -59.03
N VAL A 118 -22.72 26.73 -60.22
CA VAL A 118 -21.80 25.88 -60.98
C VAL A 118 -21.70 26.39 -62.42
N GLU A 119 -20.48 26.37 -62.96
CA GLU A 119 -20.20 26.68 -64.37
C GLU A 119 -20.41 25.42 -65.21
N VAL A 120 -21.34 25.49 -66.18
CA VAL A 120 -21.64 24.38 -67.08
C VAL A 120 -21.22 24.77 -68.49
N PHE A 121 -20.46 23.88 -69.13
CA PHE A 121 -20.08 24.00 -70.53
C PHE A 121 -21.21 23.46 -71.40
N LEU A 122 -21.74 24.31 -72.28
CA LEU A 122 -22.70 23.89 -73.29
C LEU A 122 -21.96 23.42 -74.55
N ASP A 123 -22.58 22.54 -75.33
CA ASP A 123 -21.96 21.93 -76.53
C ASP A 123 -21.52 22.96 -77.59
N ASN A 124 -22.09 24.16 -77.54
CA ASN A 124 -21.78 25.33 -78.35
C ASN A 124 -20.59 26.18 -77.81
N GLY A 125 -19.87 25.69 -76.79
CA GLY A 125 -18.66 26.32 -76.25
C GLY A 125 -18.90 27.49 -75.29
N GLU A 126 -20.16 27.84 -75.00
CA GLU A 126 -20.52 28.86 -74.02
C GLU A 126 -20.47 28.31 -72.58
N ILE A 127 -19.94 29.11 -71.66
CA ILE A 127 -19.95 28.82 -70.22
C ILE A 127 -21.09 29.60 -69.57
N LYS A 128 -22.03 28.89 -68.91
CA LYS A 128 -23.10 29.52 -68.12
C LYS A 128 -23.01 29.16 -66.65
N LYS A 129 -23.18 30.19 -65.80
CA LYS A 129 -23.35 30.03 -64.35
C LYS A 129 -24.80 29.72 -64.04
N LEU A 130 -25.04 28.55 -63.45
CA LEU A 130 -26.36 28.07 -63.08
C LEU A 130 -26.42 27.79 -61.58
N LYS A 131 -27.57 28.08 -60.98
CA LYS A 131 -27.86 27.67 -59.61
C LYS A 131 -28.06 26.16 -59.55
N THR A 132 -27.47 25.53 -58.54
CA THR A 132 -27.60 24.08 -58.39
C THR A 132 -28.98 23.68 -57.89
N ALA A 133 -29.64 22.74 -58.56
CA ALA A 133 -30.88 22.14 -58.08
C ALA A 133 -30.67 21.08 -56.98
N ARG A 134 -29.43 20.58 -56.83
CA ARG A 134 -29.01 19.59 -55.82
C ARG A 134 -27.69 20.03 -55.21
N ARG A 135 -27.43 19.65 -53.96
CA ARG A 135 -26.14 19.95 -53.29
C ARG A 135 -25.01 19.28 -54.06
N ILE A 136 -24.22 20.07 -54.77
CA ILE A 136 -23.00 19.64 -55.43
C ILE A 136 -21.85 20.12 -54.55
N TYR A 137 -20.90 19.23 -54.31
CA TYR A 137 -19.71 19.51 -53.54
C TYR A 137 -18.51 19.44 -54.46
N ASP A 138 -17.46 20.18 -54.11
CA ASP A 138 -16.22 20.17 -54.88
C ASP A 138 -15.55 18.78 -54.87
N GLU A 139 -14.82 18.45 -55.93
CA GLU A 139 -14.16 17.15 -56.08
C GLU A 139 -13.08 16.95 -54.99
N SER A 140 -12.45 18.05 -54.57
CA SER A 140 -11.56 18.10 -53.41
C SER A 140 -12.25 17.63 -52.12
N LEU A 141 -13.50 18.03 -51.90
CA LEU A 141 -14.29 17.62 -50.73
C LEU A 141 -14.64 16.13 -50.79
N PHE A 142 -15.00 15.63 -51.98
CA PHE A 142 -15.28 14.21 -52.16
C PHE A 142 -14.06 13.34 -51.82
N ALA A 143 -12.86 13.76 -52.24
CA ALA A 143 -11.61 13.09 -51.90
C ALA A 143 -11.34 13.09 -50.38
N MET A 144 -11.51 14.24 -49.72
CA MET A 144 -11.39 14.34 -48.26
C MET A 144 -12.40 13.45 -47.52
N TYR A 145 -13.65 13.43 -47.97
CA TYR A 145 -14.70 12.62 -47.37
C TYR A 145 -14.40 11.13 -47.50
N ARG A 146 -13.83 10.69 -48.63
CA ARG A 146 -13.41 9.30 -48.83
C ARG A 146 -12.28 8.90 -47.88
N ILE A 147 -11.31 9.78 -47.64
CA ILE A 147 -10.25 9.56 -46.65
C ILE A 147 -10.86 9.49 -45.24
N ALA A 148 -11.70 10.46 -44.87
CA ALA A 148 -12.38 10.48 -43.57
C ALA A 148 -13.28 9.25 -43.34
N LEU A 149 -13.92 8.70 -44.38
CA LEU A 149 -14.66 7.44 -44.29
C LEU A 149 -13.75 6.24 -44.01
N LYS A 150 -12.55 6.22 -44.59
CA LYS A 150 -11.55 5.17 -44.33
C LYS A 150 -11.03 5.29 -42.90
N GLU A 151 -10.60 6.47 -42.48
CA GLU A 151 -10.17 6.74 -41.10
C GLU A 151 -11.28 6.44 -40.10
N GLY A 152 -12.53 6.80 -40.41
CA GLY A 152 -13.69 6.50 -39.58
C GLY A 152 -14.02 4.99 -39.47
N ARG A 153 -13.58 4.17 -40.42
CA ARG A 153 -13.62 2.69 -40.27
C ARG A 153 -12.50 2.23 -39.35
N GLU A 154 -11.28 2.75 -39.52
CA GLU A 154 -10.13 2.43 -38.68
C GLU A 154 -10.39 2.80 -37.21
N PHE A 155 -10.94 3.99 -36.93
CA PHE A 155 -11.33 4.39 -35.57
C PHE A 155 -12.41 3.50 -34.97
N ARG A 156 -13.41 3.08 -35.76
CA ARG A 156 -14.43 2.14 -35.26
C ARG A 156 -13.84 0.79 -34.89
N ASN A 157 -12.90 0.28 -35.70
CA ASN A 157 -12.19 -0.96 -35.38
C ASN A 157 -11.37 -0.79 -34.09
N LYS A 158 -10.66 0.34 -33.93
CA LYS A 158 -9.89 0.62 -32.72
C LYS A 158 -10.77 0.72 -31.46
N ILE A 159 -11.94 1.34 -31.58
CA ILE A 159 -12.93 1.39 -30.49
C ILE A 159 -13.37 -0.03 -30.12
N ALA A 160 -13.73 -0.86 -31.10
CA ALA A 160 -14.14 -2.23 -30.85
C ALA A 160 -13.03 -3.06 -30.18
N GLU A 161 -11.76 -2.89 -30.59
CA GLU A 161 -10.60 -3.50 -29.92
C GLU A 161 -10.50 -3.08 -28.44
N LEU A 162 -10.56 -1.76 -28.17
CA LEU A 162 -10.47 -1.22 -26.82
C LEU A 162 -11.66 -1.62 -25.93
N GLU A 163 -12.85 -1.77 -26.50
CA GLU A 163 -14.03 -2.28 -25.80
C GLU A 163 -13.88 -3.75 -25.42
N LEU A 164 -13.29 -4.55 -26.31
CA LEU A 164 -13.01 -5.97 -26.08
C LEU A 164 -11.93 -6.13 -24.98
N GLU A 165 -10.86 -5.35 -25.04
CA GLU A 165 -9.83 -5.29 -23.99
C GLU A 165 -10.41 -4.85 -22.64
N ASN A 166 -11.28 -3.84 -22.62
CA ASN A 166 -11.98 -3.44 -21.40
C ASN A 166 -12.84 -4.56 -20.82
N SER A 167 -13.51 -5.32 -21.70
CA SER A 167 -14.30 -6.48 -21.28
C SER A 167 -13.41 -7.57 -20.67
N GLN A 168 -12.24 -7.83 -21.27
CA GLN A 168 -11.26 -8.77 -20.73
C GLN A 168 -10.76 -8.35 -19.35
N LEU A 169 -10.30 -7.11 -19.20
CA LEU A 169 -9.83 -6.57 -17.92
C LEU A 169 -10.90 -6.62 -16.82
N LYS A 170 -12.18 -6.40 -17.16
CA LYS A 170 -13.28 -6.55 -16.20
C LYS A 170 -13.44 -7.98 -15.69
N ILE A 171 -13.26 -8.96 -16.57
CA ILE A 171 -13.31 -10.38 -16.20
C ILE A 171 -12.10 -10.71 -15.32
N GLU A 172 -10.90 -10.31 -15.72
CA GLU A 172 -9.68 -10.54 -14.94
C GLU A 172 -9.77 -9.93 -13.53
N LEU A 173 -10.27 -8.70 -13.41
CA LEU A 173 -10.48 -8.06 -12.11
C LEU A 173 -11.48 -8.80 -11.23
N ARG A 174 -12.58 -9.29 -11.82
CA ARG A 174 -13.56 -10.10 -11.09
C ARG A 174 -12.92 -11.39 -10.60
N ASP A 175 -12.18 -12.08 -11.45
CA ASP A 175 -11.57 -13.37 -11.12
C ASP A 175 -10.46 -13.18 -10.07
N PHE A 176 -9.65 -12.13 -10.19
CA PHE A 176 -8.66 -11.74 -9.18
C PHE A 176 -9.31 -11.42 -7.82
N HIS A 177 -10.44 -10.70 -7.82
CA HIS A 177 -11.17 -10.41 -6.60
C HIS A 177 -11.71 -11.69 -5.95
N THR A 178 -12.23 -12.63 -6.74
CA THR A 178 -12.67 -13.93 -6.21
C THR A 178 -11.50 -14.73 -5.62
N GLU A 179 -10.32 -14.68 -6.23
CA GLU A 179 -9.12 -15.31 -5.70
C GLU A 179 -8.70 -14.73 -4.34
N ILE A 180 -8.73 -13.40 -4.21
CA ILE A 180 -8.42 -12.73 -2.93
C ILE A 180 -9.39 -13.19 -1.85
N VAL A 181 -10.70 -13.15 -2.13
CA VAL A 181 -11.73 -13.56 -1.17
C VAL A 181 -11.56 -15.03 -0.76
N LEU A 182 -11.19 -15.91 -1.70
CA LEU A 182 -10.91 -17.32 -1.39
C LEU A 182 -9.67 -17.46 -0.50
N LYS A 183 -8.55 -16.78 -0.81
CA LYS A 183 -7.34 -16.78 0.01
C LYS A 183 -7.60 -16.25 1.43
N GLU A 184 -8.41 -15.20 1.55
CA GLU A 184 -8.82 -14.66 2.86
C GLU A 184 -9.69 -15.64 3.66
N ARG A 185 -10.51 -16.46 3.01
CA ARG A 185 -11.28 -17.51 3.67
C ARG A 185 -10.40 -18.67 4.10
N MET A 186 -9.54 -19.18 3.22
CA MET A 186 -8.63 -20.28 3.56
C MET A 186 -7.68 -19.92 4.70
N SER A 187 -7.13 -18.70 4.69
CA SER A 187 -6.26 -18.24 5.79
C SER A 187 -7.00 -18.04 7.11
N LYS A 188 -8.32 -17.80 7.11
CA LYS A 188 -9.14 -17.80 8.34
C LYS A 188 -9.40 -19.21 8.84
N ASP A 189 -9.69 -20.15 7.94
CA ASP A 189 -9.95 -21.55 8.30
C ASP A 189 -8.67 -22.24 8.85
N GLU A 190 -7.49 -21.95 8.31
CA GLU A 190 -6.19 -22.43 8.82
C GLU A 190 -5.82 -21.88 10.21
N ASN A 191 -6.33 -20.71 10.59
CA ASN A 191 -6.10 -20.13 11.92
C ASN A 191 -7.11 -20.60 12.98
N LEU A 192 -8.17 -21.31 12.57
CA LEU A 192 -9.24 -21.82 13.44
C LEU A 192 -9.15 -23.33 13.72
N GLY A 193 -8.30 -24.07 12.99
CA GLY A 193 -7.97 -25.47 13.23
C GLY A 193 -6.71 -25.64 14.07
#